data_AF-A0A7X5WNL4-F1
#
_entry.id   AF-A0A7X5WNL4-F1
#
_cell.length_a   1.000
_cell.length_b   1.000
_cell.length_c   1.000
_cell.angle_alpha   90.00
_cell.angle_beta   90.00
_cell.angle_gamma   90.00
#
_symmetry.space_group_name_H-M   'P 1'
#
loop_
_entity.id
_entity.type
_entity.pdbx_description
1 polymer ?
#
loop_
_entity_poly.entity_id
_entity_poly.type
_entity_poly.pdbx_seq_one_letter_code
_entity_poly.pdbx_strand_id
1 'polypeptide(L)'
;GMTGGDNAVVLNNLFVDHATLAVKRVDGDSEVAYNLFHGNTEDVRDSNVDAATTFSGDPLFQGDLTLAAGSPAIDAGTDFYVFGGETVLDLDPSEYAGAAPDLGAFESASSGPAGPQVPQLVDPADGSTVSLTPTLAWVDTADFYEVQIATALDFSGGGLVHDVAVGGGTLELFVAAGILEPETAYFWRVRGSRGGSMGAWSQFWTFVTESRTLPQAPVLAAPVDGSVGVELLPTLTWLGSADDFRVQVASDAGFSSIVVDAVVVGTSLAIGPDPLTHGTRHFWRVRG
;
A
#
# COMPACT_ATOMS: atom_id res chain seq x y z
N GLY A 1 -39.55 -0.64 -11.36
CA GLY A 1 -40.16 -0.60 -10.03
C GLY A 1 -40.28 -2.00 -9.51
N MET A 2 -39.84 -2.24 -8.28
CA MET A 2 -39.71 -3.55 -7.64
C MET A 2 -40.48 -3.58 -6.33
N THR A 3 -41.07 -4.72 -6.00
CA THR A 3 -41.74 -4.93 -4.71
C THR A 3 -41.48 -6.33 -4.18
N GLY A 4 -41.00 -6.43 -2.94
CA GLY A 4 -40.67 -7.69 -2.29
C GLY A 4 -39.28 -8.21 -2.66
N GLY A 5 -38.80 -9.15 -1.85
CA GLY A 5 -37.55 -9.88 -2.03
C GLY A 5 -37.13 -10.46 -0.68
N ASP A 6 -36.69 -11.71 -0.66
CA ASP A 6 -36.05 -12.33 0.50
C ASP A 6 -34.76 -12.93 -0.09
N ASN A 7 -33.61 -12.25 0.12
CA ASN A 7 -32.36 -12.44 -0.63
C ASN A 7 -32.34 -11.83 -2.04
N ALA A 8 -32.67 -10.54 -2.16
CA ALA A 8 -32.55 -9.81 -3.42
C ALA A 8 -31.45 -8.75 -3.37
N VAL A 9 -30.58 -8.71 -4.38
CA VAL A 9 -29.56 -7.66 -4.54
C VAL A 9 -29.88 -6.86 -5.81
N VAL A 10 -30.10 -5.56 -5.65
CA VAL A 10 -30.58 -4.66 -6.70
C VAL A 10 -29.48 -3.65 -7.01
N LEU A 11 -28.77 -3.88 -8.12
CA LEU A 11 -27.59 -3.13 -8.53
C LEU A 11 -27.75 -2.54 -9.93
N ASN A 12 -27.13 -1.38 -10.15
CA ASN A 12 -26.96 -0.73 -11.43
C ASN A 12 -28.27 -0.36 -12.16
N ASN A 13 -29.34 0.00 -11.44
CA ASN A 13 -30.63 0.31 -12.06
C ASN A 13 -30.95 1.81 -12.10
N LEU A 14 -31.78 2.15 -13.09
CA LEU A 14 -32.51 3.41 -13.14
C LEU A 14 -33.98 3.17 -12.82
N PHE A 15 -34.48 3.82 -11.78
CA PHE A 15 -35.87 3.78 -11.38
C PHE A 15 -36.53 5.13 -11.67
N VAL A 16 -37.27 5.19 -12.78
CA VAL A 16 -37.70 6.47 -13.35
C VAL A 16 -39.22 6.51 -13.56
N ASP A 17 -39.83 7.63 -13.21
CA ASP A 17 -41.23 7.98 -13.46
C ASP A 17 -42.25 6.96 -12.92
N HIS A 18 -41.94 6.32 -11.78
CA HIS A 18 -42.91 5.47 -11.11
C HIS A 18 -44.04 6.29 -10.50
N ALA A 19 -45.26 6.12 -11.04
CA ALA A 19 -46.47 6.82 -10.64
C ALA A 19 -46.94 6.60 -9.19
N THR A 20 -46.31 5.68 -8.45
CA THR A 20 -46.68 5.40 -7.05
C THR A 20 -45.46 5.20 -6.17
N LEU A 21 -44.66 4.16 -6.42
CA LEU A 21 -43.47 3.82 -5.65
C LEU A 21 -42.50 3.02 -6.53
N ALA A 22 -41.21 3.36 -6.49
CA ALA A 22 -40.21 2.65 -7.28
C ALA A 22 -39.72 1.36 -6.62
N VAL A 23 -39.29 1.38 -5.35
CA VAL A 23 -38.80 0.18 -4.64
C VAL A 23 -39.52 -0.01 -3.31
N LYS A 24 -40.06 -1.20 -3.07
CA LYS A 24 -40.84 -1.49 -1.87
C LYS A 24 -40.45 -2.83 -1.26
N ARG A 25 -40.23 -2.91 0.06
CA ARG A 25 -40.05 -4.21 0.74
C ARG A 25 -38.93 -5.06 0.12
N VAL A 26 -37.84 -4.40 -0.26
CA VAL A 26 -36.56 -5.06 -0.53
C VAL A 26 -35.78 -5.01 0.78
N ASP A 27 -36.29 -5.76 1.76
CA ASP A 27 -35.86 -5.78 3.16
C ASP A 27 -35.29 -7.17 3.53
N GLY A 28 -35.01 -7.40 4.82
CA GLY A 28 -34.44 -8.67 5.29
C GLY A 28 -32.99 -8.83 4.84
N ASP A 29 -32.65 -9.98 4.27
CA ASP A 29 -31.33 -10.28 3.70
C ASP A 29 -31.23 -9.76 2.24
N SER A 30 -31.71 -8.55 1.97
CA SER A 30 -31.69 -7.92 0.65
C SER A 30 -30.91 -6.61 0.67
N GLU A 31 -30.51 -6.09 -0.50
CA GLU A 31 -29.74 -4.86 -0.64
C GLU A 31 -30.11 -4.08 -1.91
N VAL A 32 -30.11 -2.75 -1.83
CA VAL A 32 -30.34 -1.81 -2.94
C VAL A 32 -29.18 -0.82 -2.96
N ALA A 33 -28.20 -1.06 -3.84
CA ALA A 33 -26.96 -0.28 -3.94
C ALA A 33 -26.69 0.08 -5.41
N TYR A 34 -25.98 1.18 -5.67
CA TYR A 34 -25.66 1.64 -7.04
C TYR A 34 -26.91 1.79 -7.91
N ASN A 35 -27.90 2.58 -7.48
CA ASN A 35 -29.10 2.86 -8.29
C ASN A 35 -29.38 4.36 -8.34
N LEU A 36 -30.08 4.80 -9.38
CA LEU A 36 -30.55 6.19 -9.49
C LEU A 36 -32.07 6.26 -9.59
N PHE A 37 -32.64 7.15 -8.78
CA PHE A 37 -34.06 7.46 -8.76
C PHE A 37 -34.38 8.80 -9.43
N HIS A 38 -35.41 8.83 -10.28
CA HIS A 38 -35.86 10.06 -10.92
C HIS A 38 -37.38 10.10 -11.11
N GLY A 39 -38.01 11.24 -10.82
CA GLY A 39 -39.42 11.44 -11.21
C GLY A 39 -40.44 10.50 -10.56
N ASN A 40 -40.05 9.70 -9.57
CA ASN A 40 -40.98 8.80 -8.88
C ASN A 40 -41.83 9.58 -7.88
N THR A 41 -43.04 9.09 -7.61
CA THR A 41 -43.89 9.65 -6.55
C THR A 41 -43.33 9.35 -5.15
N GLU A 42 -42.74 8.16 -4.99
CA GLU A 42 -41.98 7.72 -3.82
C GLU A 42 -40.84 6.84 -4.34
N ASP A 43 -39.59 7.12 -3.96
CA ASP A 43 -38.43 6.37 -4.48
C ASP A 43 -38.34 5.00 -3.81
N VAL A 44 -38.40 4.97 -2.48
CA VAL A 44 -38.22 3.75 -1.73
C VAL A 44 -39.05 3.72 -0.45
N ARG A 45 -39.51 2.53 -0.08
CA ARG A 45 -40.20 2.28 1.18
C ARG A 45 -39.86 0.91 1.73
N ASP A 46 -39.64 0.84 3.05
CA ASP A 46 -39.39 -0.41 3.77
C ASP A 46 -38.31 -1.27 3.07
N SER A 47 -37.18 -0.70 2.66
CA SER A 47 -36.12 -1.42 1.94
C SER A 47 -34.74 -1.08 2.47
N ASN A 48 -33.80 -2.02 2.36
CA ASN A 48 -32.40 -1.84 2.72
C ASN A 48 -31.69 -1.12 1.57
N VAL A 49 -31.44 0.17 1.73
CA VAL A 49 -30.80 1.00 0.70
C VAL A 49 -29.46 1.48 1.22
N ASP A 50 -28.40 1.20 0.47
CA ASP A 50 -27.12 1.86 0.62
C ASP A 50 -27.21 3.29 0.09
N ALA A 51 -27.33 4.25 1.01
CA ALA A 51 -27.44 5.66 0.70
C ALA A 51 -26.14 6.29 0.15
N ALA A 52 -24.99 5.60 0.24
CA ALA A 52 -23.74 6.09 -0.32
C ALA A 52 -23.66 5.89 -1.83
N THR A 53 -24.35 4.88 -2.35
CA THR A 53 -24.27 4.45 -3.76
C THR A 53 -25.61 4.58 -4.48
N THR A 54 -26.72 4.69 -3.75
CA THR A 54 -28.05 4.92 -4.31
C THR A 54 -28.51 6.37 -4.08
N PHE A 55 -28.83 7.07 -5.16
CA PHE A 55 -29.11 8.51 -5.12
C PHE A 55 -30.24 8.93 -6.07
N SER A 56 -30.74 10.15 -5.93
CA SER A 56 -31.73 10.73 -6.85
C SER A 56 -31.06 11.72 -7.81
N GLY A 57 -31.42 11.70 -9.08
CA GLY A 57 -30.85 12.57 -10.12
C GLY A 57 -31.63 12.49 -11.42
N ASP A 58 -31.49 13.47 -12.31
CA ASP A 58 -32.03 13.36 -13.67
C ASP A 58 -31.07 12.54 -14.53
N PRO A 59 -31.46 11.36 -15.05
CA PRO A 59 -30.60 10.53 -15.89
C PRO A 59 -30.34 11.15 -17.26
N LEU A 60 -30.99 12.27 -17.61
CA LEU A 60 -30.84 12.97 -18.88
C LEU A 60 -31.03 12.03 -20.08
N PHE A 61 -32.14 11.28 -20.09
CA PHE A 61 -32.43 10.37 -21.18
C PHE A 61 -32.56 11.11 -22.52
N GLN A 62 -31.96 10.53 -23.54
CA GLN A 62 -32.23 10.85 -24.94
C GLN A 62 -33.51 10.16 -25.41
N GLY A 63 -33.97 10.50 -26.62
CA GLY A 63 -35.21 9.92 -27.19
C GLY A 63 -35.17 8.40 -27.41
N ASP A 64 -33.99 7.79 -27.36
CA ASP A 64 -33.74 6.34 -27.47
C ASP A 64 -33.42 5.66 -26.14
N LEU A 65 -33.61 6.37 -25.01
CA LEU A 65 -33.31 5.91 -23.64
C LEU A 65 -31.82 5.72 -23.33
N THR A 66 -30.92 6.14 -24.22
CA THR A 66 -29.50 6.29 -23.86
C THR A 66 -29.29 7.53 -23.01
N LEU A 67 -28.19 7.58 -22.26
CA LEU A 67 -27.83 8.72 -21.43
C LEU A 67 -27.24 9.84 -22.29
N ALA A 68 -27.66 11.08 -22.04
CA ALA A 68 -26.99 12.24 -22.63
C ALA A 68 -25.69 12.57 -21.87
N ALA A 69 -24.78 13.28 -22.54
CA ALA A 69 -23.54 13.75 -21.92
C ALA A 69 -23.83 14.58 -20.67
N GLY A 70 -23.08 14.31 -19.59
CA GLY A 70 -23.26 14.96 -18.29
C GLY A 70 -24.36 14.32 -17.43
N SER A 71 -24.93 13.20 -17.85
CA SER A 71 -25.83 12.42 -17.00
C SER A 71 -25.09 11.94 -15.75
N PRO A 72 -25.68 12.06 -14.55
CA PRO A 72 -25.13 11.51 -13.32
C PRO A 72 -25.23 9.98 -13.25
N ALA A 73 -25.89 9.34 -14.24
CA ALA A 73 -25.94 7.89 -14.37
C ALA A 73 -24.75 7.30 -15.14
N ILE A 74 -23.94 8.14 -15.80
CA ILE A 74 -22.74 7.70 -16.53
C ILE A 74 -21.63 7.35 -15.53
N ASP A 75 -20.98 6.21 -15.72
CA ASP A 75 -19.89 5.69 -14.86
C ASP A 75 -20.28 5.60 -13.37
N ALA A 76 -21.57 5.41 -13.08
CA ALA A 76 -22.10 5.48 -11.71
C ALA A 76 -22.51 4.11 -11.13
N GLY A 77 -22.38 3.03 -11.91
CA GLY A 77 -22.61 1.66 -11.47
C GLY A 77 -21.40 1.02 -10.79
N THR A 78 -21.47 -0.29 -10.62
CA THR A 78 -20.38 -1.14 -10.12
C THR A 78 -20.22 -2.36 -11.01
N ASP A 79 -18.98 -2.76 -11.27
CA ASP A 79 -18.61 -3.98 -12.01
C ASP A 79 -18.46 -5.20 -11.10
N PHE A 80 -18.25 -5.00 -9.79
CA PHE A 80 -18.01 -6.05 -8.82
C PHE A 80 -18.77 -5.82 -7.52
N TYR A 81 -19.51 -6.83 -7.04
CA TYR A 81 -20.26 -6.73 -5.79
C TYR A 81 -20.32 -8.07 -5.04
N VAL A 82 -20.05 -8.01 -3.74
CA VAL A 82 -20.14 -9.16 -2.82
C VAL A 82 -21.24 -8.91 -1.81
N PHE A 83 -22.16 -9.87 -1.70
CA PHE A 83 -23.25 -9.84 -0.73
C PHE A 83 -23.31 -11.15 0.04
N GLY A 84 -23.41 -11.09 1.37
CA GLY A 84 -23.41 -12.31 2.21
C GLY A 84 -22.15 -13.16 2.12
N GLY A 85 -21.04 -12.62 1.61
CA GLY A 85 -19.80 -13.36 1.36
C GLY A 85 -19.73 -14.07 0.01
N GLU A 86 -20.76 -13.93 -0.84
CA GLU A 86 -20.78 -14.44 -2.20
C GLU A 86 -20.65 -13.30 -3.21
N THR A 87 -19.86 -13.51 -4.26
CA THR A 87 -19.81 -12.59 -5.40
C THR A 87 -21.11 -12.71 -6.18
N VAL A 88 -21.89 -11.63 -6.25
CA VAL A 88 -23.20 -11.58 -6.93
C VAL A 88 -23.16 -10.75 -8.22
N LEU A 89 -22.09 -9.98 -8.42
CA LEU A 89 -21.77 -9.29 -9.67
C LEU A 89 -20.25 -9.31 -9.88
N ASP A 90 -19.84 -9.68 -11.09
CA ASP A 90 -18.44 -9.72 -11.53
C ASP A 90 -18.43 -9.58 -13.05
N LEU A 91 -18.45 -8.32 -13.51
CA LEU A 91 -18.43 -7.97 -14.93
C LEU A 91 -16.98 -7.85 -15.41
N ASP A 92 -16.70 -8.42 -16.57
CA ASP A 92 -15.42 -8.20 -17.23
C ASP A 92 -15.34 -6.75 -17.74
N PRO A 93 -14.18 -6.08 -17.62
CA PRO A 93 -14.00 -4.71 -18.12
C PRO A 93 -14.30 -4.50 -19.60
N SER A 94 -14.39 -5.57 -20.41
CA SER A 94 -14.81 -5.49 -21.82
C SER A 94 -16.33 -5.39 -22.01
N GLU A 95 -17.12 -5.56 -20.95
CA GLU A 95 -18.59 -5.55 -20.98
C GLU A 95 -19.20 -4.15 -20.83
N TYR A 96 -18.42 -3.16 -20.40
CA TYR A 96 -18.86 -1.77 -20.23
C TYR A 96 -17.84 -0.77 -20.78
N ALA A 97 -18.25 0.49 -20.90
CA ALA A 97 -17.39 1.58 -21.34
C ALA A 97 -17.12 2.54 -20.18
N GLY A 98 -15.92 3.10 -20.13
CA GLY A 98 -15.57 4.10 -19.10
C GLY A 98 -14.97 3.49 -17.84
N ALA A 99 -15.18 4.14 -16.70
CA ALA A 99 -14.59 3.81 -15.41
C ALA A 99 -15.43 2.81 -14.60
N ALA A 100 -16.73 2.75 -14.86
CA ALA A 100 -17.66 1.78 -14.28
C ALA A 100 -18.84 1.61 -15.26
N PRO A 101 -19.65 0.55 -15.14
CA PRO A 101 -20.88 0.45 -15.92
C PRO A 101 -21.77 1.68 -15.73
N ASP A 102 -22.41 2.11 -16.81
CA ASP A 102 -23.48 3.10 -16.72
C ASP A 102 -24.67 2.49 -15.96
N LEU A 103 -25.36 3.30 -15.14
CA LEU A 103 -26.60 2.84 -14.53
C LEU A 103 -27.66 2.63 -15.63
N GLY A 104 -28.36 1.50 -15.58
CA GLY A 104 -29.39 1.15 -16.56
C GLY A 104 -28.93 0.09 -17.55
N ALA A 105 -29.47 0.14 -18.77
CA ALA A 105 -29.35 -0.95 -19.74
C ALA A 105 -28.33 -0.69 -20.87
N PHE A 106 -27.89 0.56 -21.03
CA PHE A 106 -27.05 0.97 -22.16
C PHE A 106 -25.86 1.77 -21.68
N GLU A 107 -24.69 1.38 -22.17
CA GLU A 107 -23.47 2.16 -22.09
C GLU A 107 -23.54 3.36 -23.03
N SER A 108 -23.16 4.52 -22.53
CA SER A 108 -22.96 5.72 -23.32
C SER A 108 -21.63 5.64 -24.07
N ALA A 109 -21.63 6.04 -25.34
CA ALA A 109 -20.39 6.08 -26.13
C ALA A 109 -19.47 7.17 -25.57
N SER A 110 -18.45 6.77 -24.80
CA SER A 110 -17.54 7.69 -24.12
C SER A 110 -16.93 8.73 -25.08
N SER A 111 -17.18 10.02 -24.86
CA SER A 111 -16.38 11.12 -25.43
C SER A 111 -15.61 11.92 -24.37
N GLY A 112 -15.58 11.45 -23.12
CA GLY A 112 -14.66 11.92 -22.10
C GLY A 112 -13.51 10.94 -21.89
N PRO A 113 -12.28 11.38 -21.54
CA PRO A 113 -11.30 10.45 -20.99
C PRO A 113 -11.91 9.86 -19.71
N ALA A 114 -11.87 8.54 -19.56
CA ALA A 114 -12.23 7.86 -18.31
C ALA A 114 -11.62 8.63 -17.12
N GLY A 115 -12.36 8.82 -16.04
CA GLY A 115 -11.73 9.20 -14.78
C GLY A 115 -10.75 8.08 -14.37
N PRO A 116 -9.67 8.37 -13.64
CA PRO A 116 -8.86 7.30 -13.08
C PRO A 116 -9.72 6.50 -12.09
N GLN A 117 -9.76 5.18 -12.26
CA GLN A 117 -10.40 4.22 -11.35
C GLN A 117 -9.74 4.32 -9.96
N VAL A 118 -10.45 3.89 -8.91
CA VAL A 118 -9.88 3.85 -7.55
C VAL A 118 -8.91 2.67 -7.47
N PRO A 119 -7.63 2.89 -7.15
CA PRO A 119 -6.68 1.79 -7.03
C PRO A 119 -7.10 0.77 -5.98
N GLN A 120 -7.01 -0.52 -6.33
CA GLN A 120 -7.19 -1.62 -5.38
C GLN A 120 -5.83 -2.02 -4.81
N LEU A 121 -5.69 -1.99 -3.48
CA LEU A 121 -4.44 -2.34 -2.82
C LEU A 121 -4.25 -3.86 -2.84
N VAL A 122 -3.01 -4.32 -3.04
CA VAL A 122 -2.65 -5.74 -3.17
C VAL A 122 -1.66 -6.15 -2.09
N ASP A 123 -0.57 -5.39 -1.93
CA ASP A 123 0.46 -5.67 -0.93
C ASP A 123 1.05 -4.38 -0.37
N PRO A 124 1.52 -4.39 0.88
CA PRO A 124 1.40 -5.47 1.84
C PRO A 124 -0.05 -5.60 2.34
N ALA A 125 -0.53 -6.83 2.55
CA ALA A 125 -1.88 -7.08 3.06
C ALA A 125 -2.21 -6.25 4.32
N ASP A 126 -3.47 -5.82 4.45
CA ASP A 126 -3.93 -5.00 5.57
C ASP A 126 -3.65 -5.66 6.93
N GLY A 127 -3.00 -4.91 7.83
CA GLY A 127 -2.60 -5.32 9.17
C GLY A 127 -1.35 -6.21 9.23
N SER A 128 -0.64 -6.41 8.12
CA SER A 128 0.53 -7.29 8.08
C SER A 128 1.78 -6.69 8.75
N THR A 129 2.75 -7.55 9.06
CA THR A 129 4.10 -7.14 9.50
C THR A 129 5.08 -7.28 8.34
N VAL A 130 5.88 -6.25 8.08
CA VAL A 130 6.78 -6.15 6.92
C VAL A 130 8.19 -5.71 7.30
N SER A 131 9.15 -5.86 6.38
CA SER A 131 10.51 -5.32 6.56
C SER A 131 10.53 -3.79 6.53
N LEU A 132 11.68 -3.18 6.79
CA LEU A 132 11.88 -1.71 6.69
C LEU A 132 11.93 -1.18 5.25
N THR A 133 11.96 -2.08 4.25
CA THR A 133 11.97 -1.73 2.83
C THR A 133 10.90 -2.53 2.08
N PRO A 134 9.61 -2.36 2.43
CA PRO A 134 8.53 -3.09 1.76
C PRO A 134 8.36 -2.61 0.33
N THR A 135 7.74 -3.45 -0.49
CA THR A 135 7.15 -3.04 -1.77
C THR A 135 5.65 -2.90 -1.57
N LEU A 136 5.11 -1.72 -1.86
CA LEU A 136 3.67 -1.49 -1.93
C LEU A 136 3.20 -1.84 -3.35
N ALA A 137 2.08 -2.53 -3.50
CA ALA A 137 1.54 -2.96 -4.79
C ALA A 137 0.03 -2.73 -4.86
N TRP A 138 -0.46 -2.30 -6.03
CA TRP A 138 -1.87 -2.07 -6.30
C TRP A 138 -2.23 -2.51 -7.72
N VAL A 139 -3.52 -2.63 -8.02
CA VAL A 139 -4.03 -2.80 -9.38
C VAL A 139 -4.95 -1.64 -9.74
N ASP A 140 -4.68 -1.01 -10.88
CA ASP A 140 -5.43 0.12 -11.44
C ASP A 140 -4.97 0.42 -12.89
N THR A 141 -5.64 1.36 -13.57
CA THR A 141 -5.18 1.96 -14.83
C THR A 141 -5.25 3.50 -14.82
N ALA A 142 -4.12 4.16 -14.62
CA ALA A 142 -3.99 5.61 -14.64
C ALA A 142 -2.76 6.08 -15.45
N ASP A 143 -2.66 7.38 -15.74
CA ASP A 143 -1.47 7.99 -16.35
C ASP A 143 -0.34 8.14 -15.31
N PHE A 144 -0.71 8.38 -14.06
CA PHE A 144 0.17 8.48 -12.89
C PHE A 144 -0.57 8.01 -11.65
N TYR A 145 0.19 7.64 -10.61
CA TYR A 145 -0.34 7.38 -9.28
C TYR A 145 0.33 8.31 -8.27
N GLU A 146 -0.43 8.73 -7.28
CA GLU A 146 0.09 9.32 -6.05
C GLU A 146 -0.05 8.30 -4.92
N VAL A 147 1.06 8.03 -4.24
CA VAL A 147 1.15 7.04 -3.16
C VAL A 147 1.56 7.77 -1.89
N GLN A 148 0.77 7.62 -0.84
CA GLN A 148 1.04 8.20 0.47
C GLN A 148 1.24 7.14 1.54
N ILE A 149 2.22 7.37 2.41
CA ILE A 149 2.47 6.60 3.63
C ILE A 149 2.43 7.60 4.79
N ALA A 150 1.71 7.26 5.86
CA ALA A 150 1.55 8.11 7.03
C ALA A 150 1.53 7.31 8.34
N THR A 151 1.83 7.96 9.46
CA THR A 151 1.62 7.46 10.83
C THR A 151 0.28 7.92 11.41
N ALA A 152 -0.48 8.76 10.68
CA ALA A 152 -1.78 9.27 11.08
C ALA A 152 -2.83 8.99 10.00
N LEU A 153 -4.03 8.61 10.46
CA LEU A 153 -5.18 8.24 9.61
C LEU A 153 -5.71 9.37 8.73
N ASP A 154 -5.40 10.63 9.07
CA ASP A 154 -5.82 11.81 8.31
C ASP A 154 -4.86 12.17 7.17
N PHE A 155 -3.70 11.50 7.10
CA PHE A 155 -2.63 11.78 6.13
C PHE A 155 -2.22 13.26 6.13
N SER A 156 -2.31 13.95 7.27
CA SER A 156 -1.93 15.36 7.40
C SER A 156 -0.43 15.53 7.66
N GLY A 157 0.11 16.73 7.40
CA GLY A 157 1.57 16.97 7.34
C GLY A 157 2.37 16.66 8.62
N GLY A 158 1.73 16.48 9.77
CA GLY A 158 2.41 16.02 10.99
C GLY A 158 2.65 14.51 11.04
N GLY A 159 1.88 13.73 10.27
CA GLY A 159 1.97 12.27 10.18
C GLY A 159 2.31 11.75 8.79
N LEU A 160 2.42 12.59 7.76
CA LEU A 160 2.80 12.18 6.41
C LEU A 160 4.31 11.85 6.35
N VAL A 161 4.61 10.60 6.04
CA VAL A 161 5.98 10.03 6.04
C VAL A 161 6.55 10.00 4.63
N HIS A 162 5.72 9.63 3.67
CA HIS A 162 6.10 9.55 2.27
C HIS A 162 4.92 9.97 1.40
N ASP A 163 5.20 10.74 0.35
CA ASP A 163 4.22 11.19 -0.63
C ASP A 163 4.95 11.30 -1.97
N VAL A 164 4.58 10.44 -2.91
CA VAL A 164 5.31 10.28 -4.16
C VAL A 164 4.37 10.04 -5.33
N ALA A 165 4.71 10.65 -6.47
CA ALA A 165 4.07 10.37 -7.74
C ALA A 165 4.89 9.36 -8.54
N VAL A 166 4.24 8.32 -9.05
CA VAL A 166 4.83 7.32 -9.96
C VAL A 166 4.07 7.28 -11.29
N GLY A 167 4.72 6.82 -12.36
CA GLY A 167 4.08 6.72 -13.68
C GLY A 167 3.05 5.61 -13.76
N GLY A 168 2.07 5.73 -14.65
CA GLY A 168 0.96 4.79 -14.83
C GLY A 168 1.35 3.35 -15.20
N GLY A 169 2.54 3.15 -15.78
CA GLY A 169 3.09 1.81 -16.05
C GLY A 169 3.68 1.13 -14.81
N THR A 170 3.67 1.80 -13.67
CA THR A 170 4.17 1.30 -12.39
C THR A 170 2.99 0.99 -11.48
N LEU A 171 2.88 -0.28 -11.06
CA LEU A 171 1.87 -0.77 -10.12
C LEU A 171 2.46 -1.16 -8.77
N GLU A 172 3.74 -0.84 -8.56
CA GLU A 172 4.48 -1.15 -7.35
C GLU A 172 5.42 0.00 -6.95
N LEU A 173 5.57 0.23 -5.65
CA LEU A 173 6.50 1.21 -5.07
C LEU A 173 7.42 0.52 -4.06
N PHE A 174 8.72 0.46 -4.37
CA PHE A 174 9.74 0.06 -3.41
C PHE A 174 10.04 1.19 -2.43
N VAL A 175 9.81 0.97 -1.14
CA VAL A 175 10.12 1.94 -0.09
C VAL A 175 11.59 1.80 0.30
N ALA A 176 12.38 2.83 0.03
CA ALA A 176 13.81 2.82 0.29
C ALA A 176 14.14 2.82 1.80
N ALA A 177 15.33 2.30 2.14
CA ALA A 177 15.82 2.27 3.51
C ALA A 177 15.92 3.69 4.11
N GLY A 178 15.53 3.82 5.38
CA GLY A 178 15.57 5.08 6.12
C GLY A 178 14.31 5.96 5.98
N ILE A 179 13.29 5.52 5.24
CA ILE A 179 11.96 6.17 5.21
C ILE A 179 11.11 5.71 6.41
N LEU A 180 11.17 4.41 6.72
CA LEU A 180 10.39 3.80 7.80
C LEU A 180 11.25 3.56 9.04
N GLU A 181 10.62 3.72 10.20
CA GLU A 181 11.17 3.40 11.51
C GLU A 181 10.71 2.00 11.92
N PRO A 182 11.51 1.25 12.70
CA PRO A 182 11.13 -0.09 13.17
C PRO A 182 10.00 -0.04 14.19
N GLU A 183 9.29 -1.17 14.35
CA GLU A 183 8.20 -1.35 15.32
C GLU A 183 7.12 -0.25 15.24
N THR A 184 6.90 0.29 14.05
CA THR A 184 6.02 1.44 13.83
C THR A 184 4.88 1.05 12.91
N ALA A 185 3.66 1.45 13.29
CA ALA A 185 2.46 1.26 12.48
C ALA A 185 2.31 2.39 11.45
N TYR A 186 2.00 2.02 10.22
CA TYR A 186 1.81 2.92 9.10
C TYR A 186 0.47 2.66 8.41
N PHE A 187 -0.05 3.72 7.81
CA PHE A 187 -1.20 3.74 6.91
C PHE A 187 -0.69 4.07 5.52
N TRP A 188 -1.22 3.42 4.48
CA TRP A 188 -0.89 3.76 3.10
C TRP A 188 -2.11 3.73 2.20
N ARG A 189 -2.09 4.57 1.16
CA ARG A 189 -3.17 4.70 0.18
C ARG A 189 -2.62 5.16 -1.17
N VAL A 190 -3.38 4.91 -2.23
CA VAL A 190 -3.02 5.27 -3.61
C VAL A 190 -4.19 5.98 -4.28
N ARG A 191 -3.93 6.96 -5.15
CA ARG A 191 -4.92 7.48 -6.12
C ARG A 191 -4.32 7.56 -7.51
N GLY A 192 -5.13 7.26 -8.52
CA GLY A 192 -4.77 7.45 -9.92
C GLY A 192 -4.99 8.88 -10.40
N SER A 193 -4.29 9.26 -11.47
CA SER A 193 -4.50 10.48 -12.24
C SER A 193 -4.66 10.13 -13.71
N ARG A 194 -5.63 10.74 -14.39
CA ARG A 194 -5.84 10.54 -15.82
C ARG A 194 -6.23 11.85 -16.48
N GLY A 195 -5.60 12.17 -17.62
CA GLY A 195 -5.86 13.42 -18.33
C GLY A 195 -5.59 14.68 -17.50
N GLY A 196 -4.71 14.60 -16.49
CA GLY A 196 -4.39 15.69 -15.57
C GLY A 196 -5.38 15.87 -14.41
N SER A 197 -6.40 15.01 -14.29
CA SER A 197 -7.35 15.03 -13.18
C SER A 197 -7.04 13.92 -12.18
N MET A 198 -7.02 14.25 -10.88
CA MET A 198 -6.83 13.27 -9.81
C MET A 198 -8.14 12.53 -9.51
N GLY A 199 -8.04 11.23 -9.29
CA GLY A 199 -9.13 10.37 -8.82
C GLY A 199 -9.30 10.40 -7.30
N ALA A 200 -10.27 9.62 -6.83
CA ALA A 200 -10.43 9.37 -5.41
C ALA A 200 -9.27 8.51 -4.87
N TRP A 201 -9.00 8.68 -3.57
CA TRP A 201 -8.09 7.80 -2.86
C TRP A 201 -8.71 6.42 -2.66
N SER A 202 -7.88 5.38 -2.70
CA SER A 202 -8.22 4.05 -2.20
C SER A 202 -8.63 4.12 -0.73
N GLN A 203 -9.29 3.07 -0.25
CA GLN A 203 -9.26 2.78 1.19
C GLN A 203 -7.79 2.65 1.61
N PHE A 204 -7.46 3.12 2.82
CA PHE A 204 -6.11 2.93 3.33
C PHE A 204 -5.98 1.50 3.86
N TRP A 205 -4.80 0.93 3.68
CA TRP A 205 -4.38 -0.29 4.38
C TRP A 205 -3.31 0.04 5.41
N THR A 206 -3.14 -0.87 6.36
CA THR A 206 -2.19 -0.74 7.46
C THR A 206 -1.10 -1.79 7.39
N PHE A 207 0.09 -1.46 7.88
CA PHE A 207 1.14 -2.43 8.15
C PHE A 207 1.98 -1.98 9.34
N VAL A 208 2.71 -2.92 9.95
CA VAL A 208 3.68 -2.66 11.02
C VAL A 208 5.07 -3.08 10.55
N THR A 209 6.07 -2.24 10.78
CA THR A 209 7.45 -2.60 10.49
C THR A 209 8.02 -3.55 11.55
N GLU A 210 8.82 -4.52 11.11
CA GLU A 210 9.53 -5.42 12.01
C GLU A 210 10.51 -4.69 12.93
N SER A 211 10.88 -5.34 14.03
CA SER A 211 11.95 -4.87 14.91
C SER A 211 13.27 -4.82 14.16
N ARG A 212 13.98 -3.70 14.25
CA ARG A 212 15.35 -3.61 13.72
C ARG A 212 16.27 -4.46 14.58
N THR A 213 16.61 -5.66 14.12
CA THR A 213 17.69 -6.44 14.75
C THR A 213 19.02 -5.78 14.41
N LEU A 214 19.57 -5.01 15.35
CA LEU A 214 20.96 -4.56 15.24
C LEU A 214 21.88 -5.80 15.34
N PRO A 215 22.97 -5.86 14.56
CA PRO A 215 23.99 -6.88 14.75
C PRO A 215 24.43 -6.89 16.21
N GLN A 216 24.54 -8.07 16.80
CA GLN A 216 25.11 -8.18 18.14
C GLN A 216 26.56 -7.68 18.11
N ALA A 217 27.00 -7.05 19.20
CA ALA A 217 28.38 -6.62 19.35
C ALA A 217 29.32 -7.81 19.07
N PRO A 218 30.37 -7.64 18.25
CA PRO A 218 31.18 -8.78 17.87
C PRO A 218 31.91 -9.36 19.08
N VAL A 219 31.99 -10.69 19.15
CA VAL A 219 32.66 -11.40 20.24
C VAL A 219 34.08 -11.76 19.80
N LEU A 220 35.10 -11.23 20.49
CA LEU A 220 36.51 -11.53 20.21
C LEU A 220 36.78 -13.02 20.38
N ALA A 221 37.32 -13.68 19.36
CA ALA A 221 37.59 -15.12 19.37
C ALA A 221 39.08 -15.44 19.51
N ALA A 222 39.93 -14.85 18.66
CA ALA A 222 41.38 -15.02 18.75
C ALA A 222 42.14 -13.77 18.27
N PRO A 223 43.32 -13.47 18.85
CA PRO A 223 43.85 -14.00 20.10
C PRO A 223 42.92 -13.68 21.29
N VAL A 224 42.83 -14.61 22.24
CA VAL A 224 42.03 -14.43 23.47
C VAL A 224 42.68 -13.35 24.34
N ASP A 225 41.89 -12.58 25.08
CA ASP A 225 42.40 -11.57 25.99
C ASP A 225 43.43 -12.15 26.98
N GLY A 226 44.52 -11.41 27.20
CA GLY A 226 45.64 -11.84 28.04
C GLY A 226 46.57 -12.90 27.43
N SER A 227 46.39 -13.29 26.17
CA SER A 227 47.30 -14.23 25.50
C SER A 227 48.76 -13.73 25.52
N VAL A 228 49.69 -14.64 25.83
CA VAL A 228 51.14 -14.40 25.78
C VAL A 228 51.75 -15.26 24.67
N GLY A 229 52.88 -14.82 24.11
CA GLY A 229 53.55 -15.55 23.02
C GLY A 229 52.77 -15.55 21.70
N VAL A 230 51.88 -14.58 21.50
CA VAL A 230 51.20 -14.35 20.22
C VAL A 230 52.24 -13.99 19.16
N GLU A 231 52.09 -14.54 17.95
CA GLU A 231 52.95 -14.23 16.80
C GLU A 231 52.91 -12.74 16.47
N LEU A 232 53.96 -12.21 15.83
CA LEU A 232 54.01 -10.79 15.46
C LEU A 232 53.12 -10.43 14.25
N LEU A 233 52.65 -11.45 13.51
CA LEU A 233 51.70 -11.32 12.41
C LEU A 233 50.46 -12.18 12.70
N PRO A 234 49.72 -11.91 13.79
CA PRO A 234 48.61 -12.76 14.17
C PRO A 234 47.43 -12.59 13.21
N THR A 235 46.56 -13.60 13.16
CA THR A 235 45.23 -13.44 12.59
C THR A 235 44.25 -13.16 13.71
N LEU A 236 43.58 -12.02 13.66
CA LEU A 236 42.49 -11.65 14.54
C LEU A 236 41.19 -12.30 14.01
N THR A 237 40.40 -12.91 14.88
CA THR A 237 39.09 -13.50 14.53
C THR A 237 38.05 -13.15 15.57
N TRP A 238 36.81 -12.97 15.14
CA TRP A 238 35.66 -12.66 16.00
C TRP A 238 34.41 -13.40 15.51
N LEU A 239 33.34 -13.36 16.29
CA LEU A 239 32.01 -13.78 15.87
C LEU A 239 31.15 -12.52 15.72
N GLY A 240 30.38 -12.41 14.64
CA GLY A 240 29.49 -11.28 14.39
C GLY A 240 28.67 -11.47 13.11
N SER A 241 27.61 -10.70 12.96
CA SER A 241 26.66 -10.79 11.84
C SER A 241 26.51 -9.49 11.04
N ALA A 242 27.41 -8.53 11.24
CA ALA A 242 27.43 -7.31 10.45
C ALA A 242 28.01 -7.57 9.05
N ASP A 243 27.64 -6.71 8.10
CA ASP A 243 28.08 -6.79 6.71
C ASP A 243 29.59 -6.50 6.57
N ASP A 244 30.10 -5.57 7.35
CA ASP A 244 31.51 -5.25 7.47
C ASP A 244 31.91 -5.02 8.93
N PHE A 245 33.22 -5.01 9.17
CA PHE A 245 33.77 -4.76 10.50
C PHE A 245 34.94 -3.80 10.42
N ARG A 246 34.93 -2.79 11.29
CA ARG A 246 36.12 -1.97 11.57
C ARG A 246 36.91 -2.57 12.72
N VAL A 247 38.15 -2.95 12.43
CA VAL A 247 39.08 -3.56 13.38
C VAL A 247 40.20 -2.58 13.68
N GLN A 248 40.48 -2.38 14.96
CA GLN A 248 41.58 -1.54 15.41
C GLN A 248 42.51 -2.33 16.32
N VAL A 249 43.82 -2.14 16.15
CA VAL A 249 44.85 -2.60 17.07
C VAL A 249 45.60 -1.37 17.58
N ALA A 250 45.89 -1.34 18.88
CA ALA A 250 46.58 -0.25 19.55
C ALA A 250 47.67 -0.76 20.49
N SER A 251 48.69 0.06 20.72
CA SER A 251 49.75 -0.21 21.71
C SER A 251 49.37 0.23 23.13
N ASP A 252 48.21 0.86 23.32
CA ASP A 252 47.67 1.30 24.60
C ASP A 252 46.20 0.91 24.77
N ALA A 253 45.78 0.73 26.02
CA ALA A 253 44.41 0.32 26.36
C ALA A 253 43.35 1.38 26.05
N GLY A 254 43.75 2.65 25.93
CA GLY A 254 42.87 3.76 25.60
C GLY A 254 42.61 3.92 24.11
N PHE A 255 43.22 3.08 23.25
CA PHE A 255 43.16 3.22 21.80
C PHE A 255 43.58 4.62 21.31
N SER A 256 44.56 5.24 21.98
CA SER A 256 45.10 6.55 21.59
C SER A 256 46.25 6.43 20.58
N SER A 257 46.93 5.29 20.54
CA SER A 257 48.05 4.94 19.67
C SER A 257 47.66 3.73 18.81
N ILE A 258 46.85 4.00 17.79
CA ILE A 258 46.40 3.01 16.82
C ILE A 258 47.57 2.59 15.92
N VAL A 259 47.84 1.29 15.85
CA VAL A 259 48.86 0.69 14.97
C VAL A 259 48.24 0.02 13.75
N VAL A 260 46.99 -0.42 13.84
CA VAL A 260 46.20 -0.95 12.71
C VAL A 260 44.79 -0.41 12.79
N ASP A 261 44.25 0.05 11.66
CA ASP A 261 42.85 0.47 11.50
C ASP A 261 42.39 0.02 10.12
N ALA A 262 41.50 -0.98 10.08
CA ALA A 262 41.07 -1.60 8.84
C ALA A 262 39.57 -1.84 8.84
N VAL A 263 38.97 -1.84 7.64
CA VAL A 263 37.61 -2.32 7.40
C VAL A 263 37.70 -3.60 6.57
N VAL A 264 37.04 -4.66 7.02
CA VAL A 264 37.04 -5.96 6.32
C VAL A 264 35.64 -6.53 6.22
N VAL A 265 35.42 -7.33 5.17
CA VAL A 265 34.25 -8.20 5.03
C VAL A 265 34.58 -9.57 5.61
N GLY A 266 33.67 -10.12 6.40
CA GLY A 266 33.87 -11.38 7.12
C GLY A 266 34.46 -11.20 8.52
N THR A 267 34.82 -12.32 9.15
CA THR A 267 35.08 -12.38 10.60
C THR A 267 36.55 -12.58 10.99
N SER A 268 37.48 -12.16 10.12
CA SER A 268 38.91 -12.28 10.36
C SER A 268 39.75 -11.17 9.71
N LEU A 269 40.85 -10.79 10.35
CA LEU A 269 41.87 -9.89 9.82
C LEU A 269 43.27 -10.46 10.09
N ALA A 270 44.03 -10.75 9.04
CA ALA A 270 45.46 -11.07 9.18
C ALA A 270 46.27 -9.77 9.30
N ILE A 271 47.09 -9.67 10.36
CA ILE A 271 47.99 -8.52 10.55
C ILE A 271 49.20 -8.66 9.62
N GLY A 272 49.48 -7.61 8.86
CA GLY A 272 50.63 -7.53 7.97
C GLY A 272 50.48 -6.37 6.96
N PRO A 273 51.54 -6.04 6.20
CA PRO A 273 52.86 -6.69 6.21
C PRO A 273 53.75 -6.30 7.40
N ASP A 274 53.41 -5.23 8.12
CA ASP A 274 54.22 -4.74 9.23
C ASP A 274 53.94 -5.53 10.52
N PRO A 275 54.95 -6.16 11.14
CA PRO A 275 54.77 -6.96 12.33
C PRO A 275 54.50 -6.10 13.56
N LEU A 276 53.69 -6.61 14.48
CA LEU A 276 53.53 -6.05 15.81
C LEU A 276 54.87 -6.03 16.55
N THR A 277 55.04 -5.06 17.44
CA THR A 277 56.28 -4.91 18.21
C THR A 277 56.44 -6.04 19.23
N HIS A 278 57.57 -6.75 19.18
CA HIS A 278 57.92 -7.81 20.13
C HIS A 278 57.99 -7.29 21.58
N GLY A 279 57.60 -8.13 22.54
CA GLY A 279 57.64 -7.80 23.97
C GLY A 279 56.70 -6.66 24.38
N THR A 280 55.78 -6.24 23.51
CA THR A 280 54.83 -5.15 23.74
C THR A 280 53.43 -5.72 23.89
N ARG A 281 52.65 -5.17 24.83
CA ARG A 281 51.23 -5.49 24.94
C ARG A 281 50.46 -4.69 23.89
N HIS A 282 49.65 -5.38 23.09
CA HIS A 282 48.74 -4.78 22.13
C HIS A 282 47.29 -5.05 22.55
N PHE A 283 46.40 -4.14 22.19
CA PHE A 283 44.96 -4.21 22.44
C PHE A 283 44.25 -4.19 21.10
N TRP A 284 43.20 -4.97 20.93
CA TRP A 284 42.41 -4.93 19.71
C TRP A 284 40.92 -4.88 20.01
N ARG A 285 40.18 -4.21 19.14
CA ARG A 285 38.72 -4.11 19.20
C ARG A 285 38.16 -4.21 17.80
N VAL A 286 36.93 -4.67 17.72
CA VAL A 286 36.17 -4.74 16.48
C VAL A 286 34.75 -4.23 16.72
N ARG A 287 34.21 -3.53 15.73
CA ARG A 287 32.79 -3.18 15.67
C ARG A 287 32.25 -3.51 14.28
N GLY A 288 31.01 -3.98 14.23
CA GLY A 288 30.23 -4.11 13.00
C GLY A 288 29.23 -2.97 12.86
#